data_AF-A0A261BVH4-F1
#
_entry.id   AF-A0A261BVH4-F1
#
_cell.length_a   1.000
_cell.length_b   1.000
_cell.length_c   1.000
_cell.angle_alpha   90.00
_cell.angle_beta   90.00
_cell.angle_gamma   90.00
#
_symmetry.space_group_name_H-M   'P 1'
#
loop_
_entity.id
_entity.type
_entity.pdbx_description
1 polymer ?
#
loop_
_entity_poly.entity_id
_entity_poly.type
_entity_poly.pdbx_seq_one_letter_code
_entity_poly.pdbx_strand_id
1 'polypeptide(L)'
;MSSLIEAVRGFEIESLRFIDPCSLEFAQMVLTQFPFIKRLFADNRSFEDPSMYRNILIQNLDVLGSNPRMEMINFDFVDNRVLDKDVISKGTNYNEVLLNEVRHSKQLTYGTIMVKDGYDIGRRDGTVGTVVIRQRFQERFVRFYVWC
;
A
#
# COMPACT_ATOMS: atom_id res chain seq x y z
N MET A 1 18.11 10.12 10.69
CA MET A 1 17.02 9.17 10.40
C MET A 1 16.45 8.62 11.71
N SER A 2 17.30 8.14 12.63
CA SER A 2 16.98 8.07 14.09
C SER A 2 16.30 9.34 14.60
N SER A 3 16.83 10.51 14.21
CA SER A 3 16.26 11.82 14.53
C SER A 3 14.81 12.04 14.08
N LEU A 4 14.36 11.47 12.95
CA LEU A 4 12.98 11.64 12.48
C LEU A 4 12.02 10.77 13.28
N ILE A 5 12.37 9.50 13.47
CA ILE A 5 11.57 8.57 14.28
C ILE A 5 11.46 9.07 15.70
N GLU A 6 12.55 9.58 16.29
CA GLU A 6 12.52 10.19 17.61
C GLU A 6 11.67 11.47 17.63
N ALA A 7 11.77 12.32 16.61
CA ALA A 7 10.97 13.54 16.52
C ALA A 7 9.46 13.27 16.45
N VAL A 8 9.05 12.16 15.82
CA VAL A 8 7.64 11.78 15.71
C VAL A 8 7.23 10.69 16.71
N ARG A 9 8.14 10.26 17.59
CA ARG A 9 7.85 9.24 18.61
C ARG A 9 6.82 9.79 19.59
N GLY A 10 5.72 9.06 19.77
CA GLY A 10 4.62 9.45 20.66
C GLY A 10 3.48 10.18 19.97
N PHE A 11 3.62 10.55 18.69
CA PHE A 11 2.50 11.05 17.89
C PHE A 11 1.70 9.89 17.28
N GLU A 12 0.37 10.03 17.25
CA GLU A 12 -0.47 9.18 16.42
C GLU A 12 -0.47 9.74 15.00
N ILE A 13 0.37 9.17 14.14
CA ILE A 13 0.51 9.62 12.77
C ILE A 13 -0.57 8.96 11.92
N GLU A 14 -1.59 9.72 11.56
CA GLU A 14 -2.66 9.23 10.70
C GLU A 14 -2.17 8.91 9.27
N SER A 15 -1.34 9.78 8.70
CA SER A 15 -0.84 9.60 7.34
C SER A 15 0.54 10.20 7.16
N LEU A 16 1.42 9.45 6.50
CA LEU A 16 2.64 9.99 5.90
C LEU A 16 2.46 10.09 4.39
N ARG A 17 2.76 11.26 3.84
CA ARG A 17 2.73 11.52 2.40
C ARG A 17 4.11 11.97 1.94
N PHE A 18 4.63 11.30 0.94
CA PHE A 18 5.84 11.70 0.23
C PHE A 18 5.44 12.24 -1.14
N ILE A 19 5.87 13.47 -1.40
CA ILE A 19 5.67 14.21 -2.66
C ILE A 19 7.09 14.47 -3.16
N ASP A 20 7.38 14.17 -4.43
CA ASP A 20 8.73 14.16 -5.05
C ASP A 20 9.56 12.89 -4.73
N PRO A 21 10.63 12.56 -5.49
CA PRO A 21 10.98 11.16 -5.71
C PRO A 21 11.44 10.45 -4.43
N CYS A 22 10.51 9.69 -3.84
CA CYS A 22 10.71 8.85 -2.68
C CYS A 22 11.39 7.55 -3.09
N SER A 23 12.65 7.33 -2.70
CA SER A 23 13.34 6.09 -3.08
C SER A 23 12.62 4.85 -2.57
N LEU A 24 12.80 3.73 -3.27
CA LEU A 24 12.23 2.43 -2.88
C LEU A 24 12.61 2.07 -1.44
N GLU A 25 13.90 2.25 -1.12
CA GLU A 25 14.47 1.98 0.19
C GLU A 25 13.79 2.84 1.27
N PHE A 26 13.49 4.09 0.94
CA PHE A 26 12.84 5.01 1.87
C PHE A 26 11.39 4.60 2.15
N ALA A 27 10.63 4.20 1.13
CA ALA A 27 9.27 3.68 1.32
C ALA A 27 9.27 2.39 2.18
N GLN A 28 10.18 1.46 1.90
CA GLN A 28 10.34 0.21 2.68
C GLN A 28 10.74 0.49 4.14
N MET A 29 11.65 1.43 4.34
CA MET A 29 12.09 1.86 5.66
C MET A 29 10.96 2.46 6.49
N VAL A 30 10.08 3.26 5.88
CA VAL A 30 8.90 3.80 6.59
C VAL A 30 7.98 2.67 7.07
N LEU A 31 7.74 1.66 6.23
CA LEU A 31 6.89 0.52 6.60
C LEU A 31 7.48 -0.30 7.76
N THR A 32 8.80 -0.44 7.81
CA THR A 32 9.50 -1.24 8.83
C THR A 32 9.74 -0.49 10.14
N GLN A 33 9.96 0.82 10.09
CA GLN A 33 10.40 1.60 11.27
C GLN A 33 9.32 2.48 11.90
N PHE A 34 8.16 2.65 11.26
CA PHE A 34 7.06 3.45 11.77
C PHE A 34 5.84 2.55 12.09
N PRO A 35 5.81 1.86 13.24
CA PRO A 35 4.73 0.91 13.57
C PRO A 35 3.40 1.58 13.97
N PHE A 36 3.33 2.91 13.91
CA PHE A 36 2.17 3.69 14.37
C PHE A 36 1.44 4.41 13.24
N ILE A 37 1.95 4.34 12.00
CA ILE A 37 1.30 5.00 10.87
C ILE A 37 0.09 4.20 10.43
N LYS A 38 -1.03 4.87 10.16
CA LYS A 38 -2.22 4.22 9.59
C LYS A 38 -2.15 4.16 8.07
N ARG A 39 -1.58 5.20 7.44
CA ARG A 39 -1.58 5.35 5.98
C ARG A 39 -0.25 5.83 5.44
N LEU A 40 0.16 5.26 4.32
CA LEU A 40 1.32 5.71 3.54
C LEU A 40 0.87 6.10 2.13
N PHE A 41 1.21 7.31 1.72
CA PHE A 41 1.08 7.79 0.35
C PHE A 41 2.47 8.07 -0.21
N ALA A 42 2.82 7.42 -1.31
CA ALA A 42 4.06 7.65 -2.03
C ALA A 42 3.72 8.06 -3.47
N ASP A 43 3.93 9.33 -3.77
CA ASP A 43 3.82 9.88 -5.13
C ASP A 43 5.24 9.98 -5.71
N ASN A 44 5.53 9.22 -6.77
CA ASN A 44 6.89 9.18 -7.28
C ASN A 44 7.00 8.83 -8.78
N ARG A 45 7.83 9.62 -9.48
CA ARG A 45 8.21 9.45 -10.88
C ARG A 45 9.36 8.45 -11.09
N SER A 46 10.29 8.33 -10.13
CA SER A 46 11.51 7.51 -10.20
C SER A 46 11.28 5.99 -10.15
N PHE A 47 10.05 5.53 -9.95
CA PHE A 47 9.74 4.10 -9.95
C PHE A 47 9.54 3.56 -11.38
N GLU A 48 10.48 3.76 -12.29
CA GLU A 48 10.32 3.46 -13.72
C GLU A 48 9.98 1.99 -14.04
N ASP A 49 10.30 1.05 -13.13
CA ASP A 49 10.01 -0.38 -13.27
C ASP A 49 8.82 -0.83 -12.39
N PRO A 50 7.71 -1.28 -13.00
CA PRO A 50 6.57 -1.86 -12.28
C PRO A 50 6.90 -3.06 -11.37
N SER A 51 8.01 -3.76 -11.63
CA SER A 51 8.48 -4.85 -10.78
C SER A 51 8.97 -4.39 -9.40
N MET A 52 9.33 -3.10 -9.24
CA MET A 52 9.69 -2.56 -7.93
C MET A 52 8.49 -2.50 -6.97
N TYR A 53 7.26 -2.29 -7.47
CA TYR A 53 6.06 -2.30 -6.63
C TYR A 53 5.73 -3.69 -6.11
N ARG A 54 5.97 -4.71 -6.94
CA ARG A 54 5.91 -6.10 -6.52
C ARG A 54 6.83 -6.31 -5.31
N ASN A 55 8.07 -5.82 -5.37
CA ASN A 55 9.00 -5.95 -4.25
C ASN A 55 8.51 -5.19 -3.01
N ILE A 56 7.95 -3.98 -3.13
CA ILE A 56 7.38 -3.30 -1.96
C ILE A 56 6.19 -4.06 -1.40
N LEU A 57 5.20 -4.40 -2.21
CA LEU A 57 3.96 -5.01 -1.75
C LEU A 57 4.19 -6.44 -1.22
N ILE A 58 4.93 -7.27 -1.95
CA ILE A 58 5.22 -8.65 -1.54
C ILE A 58 6.22 -8.69 -0.39
N GLN A 59 7.35 -7.98 -0.47
CA GLN A 59 8.38 -8.09 0.58
C GLN A 59 7.94 -7.40 1.88
N ASN A 60 7.02 -6.42 1.81
CA ASN A 60 6.49 -5.79 3.00
C ASN A 60 5.15 -6.37 3.44
N LEU A 61 4.53 -7.30 2.71
CA LEU A 61 3.25 -7.91 3.11
C LEU A 61 3.32 -8.45 4.56
N ASP A 62 4.46 -9.02 4.91
CA ASP A 62 4.79 -9.53 6.25
C ASP A 62 5.00 -8.43 7.29
N VAL A 63 5.61 -7.32 6.89
CA VAL A 63 5.87 -6.14 7.73
C VAL A 63 4.58 -5.37 8.02
N LEU A 64 3.63 -5.36 7.08
CA LEU A 64 2.27 -4.83 7.27
C LEU A 64 1.46 -5.67 8.26
N GLY A 65 1.81 -6.95 8.41
CA GLY A 65 1.40 -7.83 9.52
C GLY A 65 1.67 -7.22 10.90
N SER A 66 2.86 -6.67 11.05
CA SER A 66 3.40 -6.22 12.34
C SER A 66 2.93 -4.84 12.77
N ASN A 67 2.32 -4.05 11.87
CA ASN A 67 1.68 -2.78 12.22
C ASN A 67 0.16 -2.99 12.34
N PRO A 68 -0.38 -3.18 13.56
CA PRO A 68 -1.80 -3.44 13.77
C PRO A 68 -2.70 -2.24 13.48
N ARG A 69 -2.11 -1.06 13.21
CA ARG A 69 -2.83 0.18 12.87
C ARG A 69 -2.80 0.47 11.38
N MET A 70 -2.03 -0.26 10.58
CA MET A 70 -1.95 -0.02 9.15
C MET A 70 -3.31 -0.29 8.50
N GLU A 71 -3.83 0.69 7.79
CA GLU A 71 -5.09 0.62 7.05
C GLU A 71 -4.84 0.54 5.55
N MET A 72 -3.88 1.31 5.04
CA MET A 72 -3.71 1.49 3.59
C MET A 72 -2.31 1.96 3.19
N ILE A 73 -1.86 1.48 2.03
CA ILE A 73 -0.72 2.04 1.29
C ILE A 73 -1.17 2.42 -0.10
N ASN A 74 -0.76 3.58 -0.59
CA ASN A 74 -1.08 4.06 -1.92
C ASN A 74 0.20 4.53 -2.63
N PHE A 75 0.43 3.99 -3.82
CA PHE A 75 1.48 4.41 -4.74
C PHE A 75 0.83 5.10 -5.93
N ASP A 76 1.01 6.42 -6.05
CA ASP A 76 0.49 7.21 -7.17
C ASP A 76 1.56 7.36 -8.27
N PHE A 77 1.13 7.36 -9.52
CA PHE A 77 1.99 7.52 -10.70
C PHE A 77 1.58 8.75 -11.50
N VAL A 78 2.53 9.66 -11.68
CA VAL A 78 2.32 10.96 -12.33
C VAL A 78 2.41 10.86 -13.87
N ASP A 79 3.01 9.80 -14.41
CA ASP A 79 3.21 9.64 -15.85
C ASP A 79 2.13 8.76 -16.51
N ASN A 80 2.26 8.52 -17.82
CA ASN A 80 1.34 7.70 -18.58
C ASN A 80 1.72 6.21 -18.63
N ARG A 81 2.50 5.71 -17.66
CA ARG A 81 2.94 4.30 -17.65
C ARG A 81 1.76 3.34 -17.59
N VAL A 82 1.96 2.17 -18.18
CA VAL A 82 1.00 1.06 -18.10
C VAL A 82 1.33 0.23 -16.87
N LEU A 83 0.33 0.03 -16.01
CA LEU A 83 0.40 -0.85 -14.85
C LEU A 83 0.01 -2.26 -15.28
N ASP A 84 1.01 -3.04 -15.65
CA ASP A 84 0.81 -4.44 -16.03
C ASP A 84 0.52 -5.29 -14.78
N LYS A 85 -0.71 -5.80 -14.68
CA LYS A 85 -1.16 -6.70 -13.63
C LYS A 85 -0.27 -7.93 -13.50
N ASP A 86 0.12 -8.53 -14.63
CA ASP A 86 0.86 -9.79 -14.62
C ASP A 86 2.29 -9.57 -14.12
N VAL A 87 2.86 -8.38 -14.36
CA VAL A 87 4.15 -7.96 -13.77
C VAL A 87 4.00 -7.70 -12.27
N ILE A 88 2.98 -6.96 -11.85
CA ILE A 88 2.77 -6.56 -10.45
C ILE A 88 2.44 -7.78 -9.57
N SER A 89 1.66 -8.73 -10.09
CA SER A 89 1.18 -9.90 -9.34
C SER A 89 2.07 -11.14 -9.49
N LYS A 90 3.14 -11.07 -10.29
CA LYS A 90 4.01 -12.21 -10.60
C LYS A 90 4.51 -12.91 -9.33
N GLY A 91 4.27 -14.22 -9.21
CA GLY A 91 4.76 -15.01 -8.08
C GLY A 91 4.09 -14.70 -6.74
N THR A 92 2.96 -14.00 -6.75
CA THR A 92 2.04 -13.90 -5.62
C THR A 92 0.85 -14.82 -5.87
N ASN A 93 0.48 -15.62 -4.87
CA ASN A 93 -0.82 -16.28 -4.91
C ASN A 93 -1.88 -15.26 -4.50
N TYR A 94 -2.81 -15.00 -5.40
CA TYR A 94 -3.92 -14.07 -5.15
C TYR A 94 -5.25 -14.68 -5.61
N ASN A 95 -6.33 -14.22 -4.99
CA ASN A 95 -7.69 -14.48 -5.45
C ASN A 95 -8.29 -13.18 -5.98
N GLU A 96 -8.99 -13.22 -7.11
CA GLU A 96 -9.69 -12.02 -7.58
C GLU A 96 -10.88 -11.73 -6.68
N VAL A 97 -11.05 -10.46 -6.30
CA VAL A 97 -12.22 -10.03 -5.53
C VAL A 97 -13.44 -10.15 -6.43
N LEU A 98 -14.42 -10.96 -6.00
CA LEU A 98 -15.70 -11.06 -6.70
C LEU A 98 -16.42 -9.71 -6.59
N LEU A 99 -16.93 -9.20 -7.72
CA LEU A 99 -17.58 -7.89 -7.88
C LEU A 99 -18.68 -7.52 -6.85
N ASN A 100 -19.17 -8.51 -6.10
CA ASN A 100 -20.26 -8.37 -5.14
C ASN A 100 -19.81 -8.39 -3.67
N GLU A 101 -18.51 -8.54 -3.38
CA GLU A 101 -18.00 -8.51 -2.01
C GLU A 101 -17.70 -7.08 -1.56
N VAL A 102 -18.56 -6.53 -0.69
CA VAL A 102 -18.28 -5.28 0.00
C VAL A 102 -17.46 -5.58 1.24
N ARG A 103 -16.21 -5.08 1.28
CA ARG A 103 -15.33 -5.25 2.45
C ARG A 103 -15.32 -4.00 3.31
N HIS A 104 -15.59 -4.20 4.60
CA HIS A 104 -15.56 -3.13 5.59
C HIS A 104 -14.15 -3.07 6.20
N SER A 105 -13.37 -2.05 5.81
CA SER A 105 -12.17 -1.70 6.58
C SER A 105 -12.59 -1.20 7.97
N LYS A 106 -11.81 -1.53 9.01
CA LYS A 106 -11.92 -0.84 10.30
C LYS A 106 -11.69 0.64 10.05
N GLN A 107 -12.74 1.45 10.28
CA GLN A 107 -12.74 2.91 10.40
C GLN A 107 -11.48 3.59 9.86
N LEU A 108 -11.39 3.73 8.54
CA LEU A 108 -10.58 4.82 8.00
C LEU A 108 -11.17 6.13 8.51
N THR A 109 -10.32 7.12 8.80
CA THR A 109 -10.72 8.48 9.19
C THR A 109 -11.73 9.12 8.20
N TYR A 110 -11.91 8.54 7.00
CA TYR A 110 -12.76 9.02 5.90
C TYR A 110 -14.04 8.19 5.63
N GLY A 111 -14.34 7.16 6.44
CA GLY A 111 -15.55 6.33 6.30
C GLY A 111 -15.36 5.00 5.57
N THR A 112 -16.45 4.34 5.19
CA THR A 112 -16.44 3.00 4.56
C THR A 112 -15.91 3.08 3.13
N ILE A 113 -14.86 2.31 2.84
CA ILE A 113 -14.38 2.12 1.46
C ILE A 113 -15.04 0.89 0.86
N MET A 114 -15.66 1.07 -0.31
CA MET A 114 -16.11 -0.05 -1.13
C MET A 114 -15.01 -0.41 -2.12
N VAL A 115 -14.41 -1.58 -1.94
CA VAL A 115 -13.52 -2.20 -2.94
C VAL A 115 -14.37 -3.14 -3.79
N LYS A 116 -14.50 -2.85 -5.09
CA LYS A 116 -15.35 -3.61 -6.03
C LYS A 116 -14.54 -4.45 -7.02
N ASP A 117 -13.22 -4.31 -6.97
CA ASP A 117 -12.24 -4.94 -7.83
C ASP A 117 -10.91 -5.08 -7.07
N GLY A 118 -10.03 -5.94 -7.56
CA GLY A 118 -8.71 -6.13 -6.98
C GLY A 118 -8.36 -7.59 -6.71
N TYR A 119 -7.28 -7.77 -5.98
CA TYR A 119 -6.63 -9.04 -5.76
C TYR A 119 -6.37 -9.25 -4.27
N ASP A 120 -7.02 -10.24 -3.70
CA ASP A 120 -6.81 -10.67 -2.34
C ASP A 120 -5.51 -11.44 -2.20
N ILE A 121 -4.73 -11.05 -1.20
CA ILE A 121 -3.46 -11.68 -0.86
C ILE A 121 -3.50 -12.06 0.61
N GLY A 122 -3.24 -13.33 0.90
CA GLY A 122 -3.11 -13.83 2.27
C GLY A 122 -1.84 -13.29 2.94
N ARG A 123 -1.95 -12.87 4.20
CA ARG A 123 -0.85 -12.39 5.03
C ARG A 123 -0.40 -13.47 6.02
N ARG A 124 0.83 -13.36 6.54
CA ARG A 124 1.37 -14.30 7.55
C ARG A 124 0.61 -14.32 8.87
N ASP A 125 -0.02 -13.22 9.24
CA ASP A 125 -0.85 -13.12 10.44
C ASP A 125 -2.22 -13.82 10.27
N GLY A 126 -2.47 -14.45 9.12
CA GLY A 126 -3.72 -15.15 8.81
C GLY A 126 -4.83 -14.24 8.28
N THR A 127 -4.59 -12.93 8.21
CA THR A 127 -5.54 -11.98 7.62
C THR A 127 -5.35 -11.88 6.10
N VAL A 128 -6.26 -11.18 5.43
CA VAL A 128 -6.18 -10.91 3.99
C VAL A 128 -6.02 -9.41 3.79
N GLY A 129 -5.26 -9.00 2.78
CA GLY A 129 -5.30 -7.64 2.25
C GLY A 129 -5.70 -7.66 0.78
N THR A 130 -6.20 -6.54 0.26
CA THR A 130 -6.57 -6.44 -1.16
C THR A 130 -5.69 -5.41 -1.87
N VAL A 131 -5.10 -5.81 -3.00
CA VAL A 131 -4.42 -4.92 -3.94
C VAL A 131 -5.41 -4.46 -5.01
N VAL A 132 -5.54 -3.14 -5.17
CA VAL A 132 -6.29 -2.51 -6.27
C VAL A 132 -5.28 -1.85 -7.20
N ILE A 133 -5.38 -2.16 -8.50
CA ILE A 133 -4.60 -1.52 -9.56
C ILE A 133 -5.58 -0.68 -10.35
N ARG A 134 -5.40 0.65 -10.36
CA ARG A 134 -6.26 1.57 -11.10
C ARG A 134 -5.46 2.30 -12.15
N GLN A 135 -5.95 2.26 -13.38
CA GLN A 135 -5.40 2.98 -14.52
C GLN A 135 -6.57 3.51 -15.36
N ARG A 136 -7.07 4.71 -15.03
CA ARG A 136 -8.15 5.38 -15.79
C ARG A 136 -7.88 6.88 -15.87
N PHE A 137 -7.99 7.45 -17.07
CA PHE A 137 -7.73 8.87 -17.33
C PHE A 137 -6.36 9.32 -16.81
N GLN A 138 -6.35 10.22 -15.83
CA GLN A 138 -5.16 10.74 -15.15
C GLN A 138 -4.84 9.99 -13.85
N GLU A 139 -5.72 9.10 -13.40
CA GLU A 139 -5.48 8.30 -12.18
C GLU A 139 -4.75 7.01 -12.52
N ARG A 140 -3.53 6.91 -11.99
CA ARG A 140 -2.74 5.69 -12.02
C ARG A 140 -2.20 5.43 -10.63
N PHE A 141 -2.65 4.35 -10.01
CA PHE A 141 -2.15 3.97 -8.71
C PHE A 141 -2.20 2.46 -8.48
N VAL A 142 -1.32 1.99 -7.60
CA VAL A 142 -1.47 0.71 -6.91
C VAL A 142 -1.75 1.00 -5.46
N ARG A 143 -2.84 0.43 -4.93
CA ARG A 143 -3.26 0.61 -3.54
C ARG A 143 -3.41 -0.73 -2.86
N PHE A 144 -2.94 -0.82 -1.63
CA PHE A 144 -3.13 -1.97 -0.78
C PHE A 144 -3.99 -1.60 0.41
N TYR A 145 -5.08 -2.34 0.60
CA TYR A 145 -5.94 -2.26 1.77
C TYR A 145 -5.61 -3.39 2.73
N VAL A 146 -5.45 -3.03 4.00
CA VAL A 146 -5.30 -4.00 5.10
C VAL A 146 -6.67 -4.23 5.72
N TRP A 147 -7.15 -5.48 5.70
CA TRP A 147 -8.37 -5.87 6.39
C TRP A 147 -8.03 -6.39 7.79
N CYS A 148 -8.98 -6.24 8.72
CA CYS A 148 -8.89 -6.75 10.09
C CYS A 148 -9.91 -7.84 10.33
#